data_AF-A0A9P5S5C0-F1
#
_entry.id   AF-A0A9P5S5C0-F1
#
_cell.length_a   1.000
_cell.length_b   1.000
_cell.length_c   1.000
_cell.angle_alpha   90.00
_cell.angle_beta   90.00
_cell.angle_gamma   90.00
#
_symmetry.space_group_name_H-M   'P 1'
#
loop_
_entity.id
_entity.type
_entity.pdbx_description
1 polymer ?
#
loop_
_entity_poly.entity_id
_entity_poly.type
_entity_poly.pdbx_seq_one_letter_code
_entity_poly.pdbx_strand_id
1 'polypeptide(L)'
;MRIGIPTTVILTLAVASAVYAAPAAPTHHLEKRGWLLDKMKDAFAKAVKSLECGACVTALVVAKDISYLNKNWVLDAAAGMCTDFKVMPKDVCHGLVYSQGPVLINSVRQASLLSGDGKYICHQVLGACAPQGVQSGIVSFPKPKPAFVVAPTHSGNIVDILHLSDWHVDDKYAPGAEADCNRPLCCRKYADSPLTPKRKASSWGDYKCDSPVKLGVDLLKFVPKVANVSFSILTGDVPPHDIWLQNRESVIREEDAAYKTMAEGLPTKLYPTVGNHEAGPTNLFPTKASGGDIQWLYDSLADDWSRWLPADAVNSVKNYGAYTVSPAPGFRIISMNNNFCYTLNFYLYAERKDYDPMGELKWLVAQLQAAEDAGERVWIIGHVGPSQTDCLQNWSALYYQVVQRYSPHVIAEQFFGHTHYDEFAISYGPGAKNAQNAISTSWIGPSVTPYTDINPGFRIYKVDTKSWNVFDSETYIADMNQAATWDATNTSPNWHLEYSARKAYGAHVPIAADKPLSPGWWHNVTSAFETNSAAFQDYWTYRGKSANRLPACTAANGCAKETICNLRAGKSSDSCSEIHFSVKRDLNNDTEAADPTGLHTLYKRADPKPWNKKLCGLGAQFNL
;
A
#
# COMPACT_ATOMS: atom_id res chain seq x y z
N MET A 1 -65.27 7.51 -22.59
CA MET A 1 -65.35 6.07 -22.87
C MET A 1 -63.98 5.46 -22.62
N ARG A 2 -63.88 4.65 -21.56
CA ARG A 2 -62.84 3.65 -21.20
C ARG A 2 -62.20 2.96 -22.44
N ILE A 3 -60.89 2.72 -22.58
CA ILE A 3 -59.97 1.67 -22.05
C ILE A 3 -58.62 1.89 -22.81
N GLY A 4 -57.38 1.63 -22.36
CA GLY A 4 -56.79 1.03 -21.17
C GLY A 4 -55.25 1.05 -21.29
N ILE A 5 -54.56 1.19 -20.17
CA ILE A 5 -53.09 1.11 -20.02
C ILE A 5 -52.78 -0.21 -19.28
N PRO A 6 -51.75 -0.99 -19.65
CA PRO A 6 -51.46 -2.26 -18.99
C PRO A 6 -50.86 -2.03 -17.59
N THR A 7 -51.66 -2.35 -16.59
CA THR A 7 -51.28 -2.55 -15.18
C THR A 7 -50.42 -3.80 -15.03
N THR A 8 -49.09 -3.65 -14.95
CA THR A 8 -48.20 -4.71 -14.41
C THR A 8 -46.92 -4.19 -13.75
N VAL A 9 -46.82 -2.90 -13.38
CA VAL A 9 -45.56 -2.33 -12.80
C VAL A 9 -45.78 -1.56 -11.47
N ILE A 10 -46.96 -1.62 -10.86
CA ILE A 10 -47.21 -0.97 -9.55
C ILE A 10 -47.85 -1.97 -8.60
N LEU A 11 -47.09 -3.00 -8.20
CA LEU A 11 -47.51 -3.89 -7.10
C LEU A 11 -46.32 -4.64 -6.47
N THR A 12 -45.32 -3.91 -5.99
CA THR A 12 -44.32 -4.47 -5.04
C THR A 12 -43.78 -3.47 -4.01
N LEU A 13 -44.32 -2.24 -3.91
CA LEU A 13 -43.88 -1.24 -2.93
C LEU A 13 -45.02 -0.50 -2.18
N ALA A 14 -46.25 -1.02 -2.21
CA ALA A 14 -47.41 -0.43 -1.51
C ALA A 14 -48.02 -1.36 -0.44
N VAL A 15 -47.21 -2.22 0.19
CA VAL A 15 -47.57 -2.93 1.43
C VAL A 15 -46.40 -2.83 2.42
N ALA A 16 -46.01 -1.61 2.77
CA ALA A 16 -45.06 -1.36 3.85
C ALA A 16 -45.41 -0.11 4.69
N SER A 17 -46.63 0.41 4.57
CA SER A 17 -47.05 1.65 5.24
C SER A 17 -48.32 1.50 6.09
N ALA A 18 -48.72 0.27 6.42
CA ALA A 18 -49.85 0.01 7.32
C ALA A 18 -49.68 -1.28 8.13
N VAL A 19 -48.56 -1.42 8.84
CA VAL A 19 -48.46 -2.32 10.00
C VAL A 19 -47.55 -1.67 11.04
N TYR A 20 -48.06 -0.67 11.74
CA TYR A 20 -47.60 -0.34 13.09
C TYR A 20 -48.76 -0.62 14.04
N ALA A 21 -48.45 -1.24 15.17
CA ALA A 21 -49.34 -1.70 16.25
C ALA A 21 -49.94 -3.12 16.12
N ALA A 22 -49.07 -4.12 15.96
CA ALA A 22 -49.27 -5.40 16.65
C ALA A 22 -47.90 -5.91 17.12
N PRO A 23 -47.73 -6.34 18.39
CA PRO A 23 -46.50 -7.00 18.80
C PRO A 23 -46.49 -8.38 18.13
N ALA A 24 -45.81 -8.50 17.00
CA ALA A 24 -45.57 -9.83 16.44
C ALA A 24 -44.70 -10.60 17.45
N ALA A 25 -45.07 -11.85 17.71
CA ALA A 25 -44.38 -12.70 18.68
C ALA A 25 -42.87 -12.76 18.36
N PRO A 26 -41.99 -12.83 19.38
CA PRO A 26 -40.54 -12.85 19.18
C PRO A 26 -40.06 -13.90 18.17
N THR A 27 -40.76 -15.03 18.06
CA THR A 27 -40.43 -16.15 17.17
C THR A 27 -40.53 -15.80 15.68
N HIS A 28 -41.59 -15.13 15.23
CA HIS A 28 -41.75 -14.76 13.81
C HIS A 28 -40.78 -13.68 13.35
N HIS A 29 -40.39 -12.76 14.24
CA HIS A 29 -39.33 -11.79 13.95
C HIS A 29 -37.95 -12.46 13.85
N LEU A 30 -37.67 -13.46 14.69
CA LEU A 30 -36.44 -14.24 14.64
C LEU A 30 -36.35 -15.11 13.38
N GLU A 31 -37.45 -15.74 12.93
CA GLU A 31 -37.51 -16.49 11.67
C GLU A 31 -37.23 -15.60 10.45
N LYS A 32 -37.86 -14.42 10.39
CA LYS A 32 -37.62 -13.45 9.29
C LYS A 32 -36.19 -12.92 9.28
N ARG A 33 -35.60 -12.69 10.47
CA ARG A 33 -34.18 -12.31 10.59
C ARG A 33 -33.27 -13.43 10.09
N GLY A 34 -33.51 -14.67 10.49
CA GLY A 34 -32.72 -15.83 10.06
C GLY A 34 -32.73 -15.99 8.53
N TRP A 35 -33.92 -15.99 7.94
CA TRP A 35 -34.08 -16.07 6.48
C TRP A 35 -33.33 -14.94 5.75
N LEU A 36 -33.39 -13.71 6.27
CA LEU A 36 -32.71 -12.57 5.66
C LEU A 36 -31.18 -12.69 5.74
N LEU A 37 -30.67 -13.09 6.91
CA LEU A 37 -29.24 -13.35 7.10
C LEU A 37 -28.74 -14.44 6.14
N ASP A 38 -29.50 -15.51 5.95
CA ASP A 38 -29.15 -16.58 5.01
C ASP A 38 -29.09 -16.07 3.57
N LYS A 39 -30.07 -15.25 3.14
CA LYS A 39 -30.04 -14.64 1.81
C LYS A 39 -28.87 -13.69 1.60
N MET A 40 -28.47 -12.96 2.64
CA MET A 40 -27.28 -12.11 2.58
C MET A 40 -26.00 -12.93 2.45
N LYS A 41 -25.88 -13.99 3.26
CA LYS A 41 -24.76 -14.93 3.17
C LYS A 41 -24.67 -15.54 1.77
N ASP A 42 -25.80 -15.94 1.18
CA ASP A 42 -25.85 -16.45 -0.19
C ASP A 42 -25.35 -15.43 -1.21
N ALA A 43 -25.79 -14.17 -1.11
CA ALA A 43 -25.39 -13.10 -2.02
C ALA A 43 -23.89 -12.80 -1.92
N PHE A 44 -23.37 -12.65 -0.70
CA PHE A 44 -21.94 -12.45 -0.46
C PHE A 44 -21.12 -13.66 -0.92
N ALA A 45 -21.57 -14.87 -0.59
CA ALA A 45 -20.92 -16.09 -1.02
C ALA A 45 -20.85 -16.19 -2.54
N LYS A 46 -21.92 -15.83 -3.25
CA LYS A 46 -21.91 -15.82 -4.71
C LYS A 46 -20.92 -14.79 -5.25
N ALA A 47 -20.92 -13.56 -4.75
CA ALA A 47 -19.97 -12.53 -5.18
C ALA A 47 -18.52 -12.99 -5.00
N VAL A 48 -18.22 -13.53 -3.83
CA VAL A 48 -16.89 -13.91 -3.40
C VAL A 48 -16.40 -15.20 -4.08
N LYS A 49 -17.29 -16.16 -4.37
CA LYS A 49 -16.93 -17.41 -5.06
C LYS A 49 -16.92 -17.31 -6.58
N SER A 50 -17.82 -16.51 -7.16
CA SER A 50 -17.91 -16.37 -8.62
C SER A 50 -16.95 -15.33 -9.18
N LEU A 51 -16.61 -14.32 -8.38
CA LEU A 51 -15.87 -13.13 -8.81
C LEU A 51 -16.48 -12.46 -10.06
N GLU A 52 -17.77 -12.66 -10.29
CA GLU A 52 -18.50 -12.04 -11.38
C GLU A 52 -18.89 -10.61 -11.00
N CYS A 53 -18.63 -9.67 -11.90
CA CYS A 53 -18.97 -8.25 -11.71
C CYS A 53 -20.44 -8.04 -11.29
N GLY A 54 -21.38 -8.74 -11.97
CA GLY A 54 -22.81 -8.64 -11.64
C GLY A 54 -23.15 -9.20 -10.26
N ALA A 55 -22.51 -10.29 -9.83
CA ALA A 55 -22.70 -10.86 -8.51
C ALA A 55 -22.17 -9.92 -7.41
N CYS A 56 -20.99 -9.32 -7.62
CA CYS A 56 -20.45 -8.34 -6.69
C CYS A 56 -21.33 -7.09 -6.56
N VAL A 57 -21.76 -6.49 -7.68
CA VAL A 57 -22.63 -5.30 -7.65
C VAL A 57 -23.96 -5.63 -6.95
N THR A 58 -24.53 -6.81 -7.24
CA THR A 58 -25.75 -7.27 -6.56
C THR A 58 -25.55 -7.40 -5.05
N ALA A 59 -24.43 -7.97 -4.62
CA ALA A 59 -24.11 -8.09 -3.20
C ALA A 59 -23.97 -6.72 -2.52
N LEU A 60 -23.35 -5.73 -3.17
CA LEU A 60 -23.28 -4.36 -2.65
C LEU A 60 -24.68 -3.71 -2.55
N VAL A 61 -25.55 -3.92 -3.54
CA VAL A 61 -26.93 -3.39 -3.52
C VAL A 61 -27.73 -4.03 -2.38
N VAL A 62 -27.66 -5.36 -2.23
CA VAL A 62 -28.31 -6.06 -1.11
C VAL A 62 -27.79 -5.56 0.24
N ALA A 63 -26.47 -5.42 0.38
CA ALA A 63 -25.88 -4.87 1.59
C ALA A 63 -26.37 -3.45 1.89
N LYS A 64 -26.45 -2.60 0.86
CA LYS A 64 -26.99 -1.24 0.97
C LYS A 64 -28.44 -1.24 1.44
N ASP A 65 -29.32 -1.97 0.76
CA ASP A 65 -30.76 -1.98 1.05
C ASP A 65 -31.04 -2.52 2.46
N ILE A 66 -30.41 -3.64 2.83
CA ILE A 66 -30.59 -4.21 4.16
C ILE A 66 -29.97 -3.34 5.24
N SER A 67 -28.86 -2.65 4.95
CA SER A 67 -28.28 -1.75 5.93
C SER A 67 -29.28 -0.69 6.38
N TYR A 68 -30.14 -0.15 5.51
CA TYR A 68 -31.16 0.84 5.91
C TYR A 68 -32.17 0.28 6.91
N LEU A 69 -32.44 -1.03 6.88
CA LEU A 69 -33.26 -1.71 7.88
C LEU A 69 -32.46 -1.93 9.17
N ASN A 70 -31.29 -2.54 9.05
CA ASN A 70 -30.41 -2.81 10.18
C ASN A 70 -28.96 -3.06 9.71
N LYS A 71 -28.07 -2.15 10.07
CA LYS A 71 -26.63 -2.25 9.79
C LYS A 71 -26.00 -3.51 10.39
N ASN A 72 -26.41 -3.90 11.60
CA ASN A 72 -25.82 -5.03 12.29
C ASN A 72 -26.15 -6.36 11.61
N TRP A 73 -27.26 -6.46 10.88
CA TRP A 73 -27.55 -7.67 10.10
C TRP A 73 -26.55 -7.87 8.95
N VAL A 74 -26.09 -6.78 8.34
CA VAL A 74 -25.04 -6.83 7.31
C VAL A 74 -23.72 -7.29 7.91
N LEU A 75 -23.36 -6.73 9.07
CA LEU A 75 -22.14 -7.09 9.80
C LEU A 75 -22.18 -8.54 10.29
N ASP A 76 -23.29 -8.98 10.90
CA ASP A 76 -23.52 -10.36 11.34
C ASP A 76 -23.36 -11.35 10.17
N ALA A 77 -23.95 -11.03 9.01
CA ALA A 77 -23.85 -11.87 7.82
C ALA A 77 -22.41 -11.95 7.28
N ALA A 78 -21.69 -10.83 7.24
CA ALA A 78 -20.30 -10.77 6.79
C ALA A 78 -19.36 -11.53 7.75
N ALA A 79 -19.46 -11.30 9.06
CA ALA A 79 -18.66 -12.00 10.08
C ALA A 79 -18.97 -13.51 10.10
N GLY A 80 -20.27 -13.86 9.97
CA GLY A 80 -20.73 -15.23 9.84
C GLY A 80 -20.14 -15.90 8.61
N MET A 81 -20.22 -15.29 7.43
CA MET A 81 -19.66 -15.84 6.19
C MET A 81 -18.14 -16.08 6.29
N CYS A 82 -17.39 -15.12 6.85
CA CYS A 82 -15.95 -15.26 7.05
C CYS A 82 -15.62 -16.50 7.91
N THR A 83 -16.40 -16.72 8.97
CA THR A 83 -16.24 -17.86 9.87
C THR A 83 -16.71 -19.17 9.22
N ASP A 84 -17.87 -19.18 8.57
CA ASP A 84 -18.49 -20.35 7.95
C ASP A 84 -17.65 -20.92 6.80
N PHE A 85 -17.00 -20.03 6.02
CA PHE A 85 -16.06 -20.41 4.96
C PHE A 85 -14.64 -20.67 5.46
N LYS A 86 -14.41 -20.56 6.78
CA LYS A 86 -13.09 -20.75 7.41
C LYS A 86 -12.01 -19.89 6.73
N VAL A 87 -12.40 -18.68 6.33
CA VAL A 87 -11.48 -17.70 5.72
C VAL A 87 -10.38 -17.39 6.73
N MET A 88 -10.79 -17.06 7.96
CA MET A 88 -9.91 -16.77 9.09
C MET A 88 -10.52 -17.29 10.40
N PRO A 89 -9.74 -17.34 11.50
CA PRO A 89 -10.28 -17.61 12.82
C PRO A 89 -11.39 -16.64 13.21
N LYS A 90 -12.32 -17.10 14.05
CA LYS A 90 -13.54 -16.36 14.41
C LYS A 90 -13.23 -14.97 15.01
N ASP A 91 -12.23 -14.88 15.88
CA ASP A 91 -11.82 -13.61 16.50
C ASP A 91 -11.34 -12.60 15.46
N VAL A 92 -10.56 -13.05 14.46
CA VAL A 92 -10.08 -12.21 13.36
C VAL A 92 -11.25 -11.76 12.47
N CYS A 93 -12.11 -12.69 12.06
CA CYS A 93 -13.29 -12.37 11.26
C CYS A 93 -14.20 -11.35 11.94
N HIS A 94 -14.48 -11.54 13.23
CA HIS A 94 -15.30 -10.61 14.00
C HIS A 94 -14.58 -9.26 14.16
N GLY A 95 -13.32 -9.26 14.57
CA GLY A 95 -12.56 -8.02 14.79
C GLY A 95 -12.55 -7.13 13.54
N LEU A 96 -12.17 -7.68 12.38
CA LEU A 96 -12.16 -6.94 11.11
C LEU A 96 -13.52 -6.40 10.69
N VAL A 97 -14.55 -7.26 10.71
CA VAL A 97 -15.88 -6.88 10.24
C VAL A 97 -16.50 -5.82 11.15
N TYR A 98 -16.36 -5.94 12.47
CA TYR A 98 -16.96 -4.98 13.40
C TYR A 98 -16.15 -3.70 13.55
N SER A 99 -14.84 -3.71 13.32
CA SER A 99 -14.02 -2.48 13.36
C SER A 99 -14.12 -1.68 12.06
N GLN A 100 -13.97 -2.32 10.89
CA GLN A 100 -13.89 -1.63 9.60
C GLN A 100 -15.20 -1.64 8.81
N GLY A 101 -15.99 -2.72 8.92
CA GLY A 101 -17.27 -2.87 8.21
C GLY A 101 -18.25 -1.71 8.42
N PRO A 102 -18.31 -1.04 9.59
CA PRO A 102 -19.14 0.12 9.76
C PRO A 102 -18.85 1.26 8.79
N VAL A 103 -17.58 1.53 8.47
CA VAL A 103 -17.19 2.60 7.53
C VAL A 103 -17.58 2.20 6.11
N LEU A 104 -17.25 0.98 5.69
CA LEU A 104 -17.60 0.49 4.36
C LEU A 104 -19.12 0.55 4.10
N ILE A 105 -19.95 0.11 5.06
CA ILE A 105 -21.42 0.19 4.91
C ILE A 105 -21.88 1.65 4.76
N ASN A 106 -21.32 2.57 5.54
CA ASN A 106 -21.69 3.99 5.46
C ASN A 106 -21.30 4.60 4.11
N SER A 107 -20.11 4.28 3.59
CA SER A 107 -19.68 4.70 2.26
C SER A 107 -20.56 4.11 1.14
N VAL A 108 -20.86 2.81 1.21
CA VAL A 108 -21.73 2.12 0.24
C VAL A 108 -23.15 2.69 0.23
N ARG A 109 -23.69 3.13 1.38
CA ARG A 109 -24.97 3.83 1.45
C ARG A 109 -24.97 5.16 0.68
N GLN A 110 -23.83 5.85 0.63
CA GLN A 110 -23.67 7.10 -0.11
C GLN A 110 -23.38 6.87 -1.61
N ALA A 111 -22.71 5.76 -1.94
CA ALA A 111 -22.35 5.41 -3.30
C ALA A 111 -23.56 5.16 -4.23
N SER A 112 -23.46 5.55 -5.50
CA SER A 112 -24.48 5.29 -6.52
C SER A 112 -24.19 3.96 -7.24
N LEU A 113 -24.56 2.87 -6.57
CA LEU A 113 -24.18 1.50 -6.98
C LEU A 113 -24.69 1.09 -8.37
N LEU A 114 -25.88 1.56 -8.77
CA LEU A 114 -26.48 1.23 -10.07
C LEU A 114 -25.94 2.09 -11.23
N SER A 115 -25.32 3.24 -10.93
CA SER A 115 -24.79 4.16 -11.96
C SER A 115 -23.27 4.05 -12.16
N GLY A 116 -22.66 2.93 -11.77
CA GLY A 116 -21.25 2.62 -12.04
C GLY A 116 -20.34 2.58 -10.81
N ASP A 117 -20.70 3.20 -9.69
CA ASP A 117 -19.84 3.17 -8.49
C ASP A 117 -19.70 1.75 -7.94
N GLY A 118 -20.76 0.94 -8.05
CA GLY A 118 -20.70 -0.47 -7.70
C GLY A 118 -19.66 -1.24 -8.52
N LYS A 119 -19.57 -0.99 -9.83
CA LYS A 119 -18.56 -1.63 -10.68
C LYS A 119 -17.15 -1.20 -10.30
N TYR A 120 -16.98 0.07 -9.92
CA TYR A 120 -15.69 0.57 -9.46
C TYR A 120 -15.27 -0.06 -8.14
N ILE A 121 -16.14 -0.09 -7.12
CA ILE A 121 -15.86 -0.74 -5.83
C ILE A 121 -15.54 -2.22 -6.05
N CYS A 122 -16.32 -2.91 -6.88
CA CYS A 122 -16.10 -4.31 -7.21
C CYS A 122 -14.79 -4.58 -7.98
N HIS A 123 -14.33 -3.63 -8.80
CA HIS A 123 -13.01 -3.69 -9.43
C HIS A 123 -11.90 -3.50 -8.38
N GLN A 124 -11.97 -2.45 -7.56
CA GLN A 124 -10.91 -2.09 -6.63
C GLN A 124 -10.77 -3.07 -5.46
N VAL A 125 -11.90 -3.54 -4.90
CA VAL A 125 -11.89 -4.37 -3.69
C VAL A 125 -11.82 -5.86 -4.00
N LEU A 126 -12.44 -6.33 -5.10
CA LEU A 126 -12.52 -7.76 -5.42
C LEU A 126 -11.84 -8.15 -6.74
N GLY A 127 -11.44 -7.19 -7.59
CA GLY A 127 -11.04 -7.51 -8.97
C GLY A 127 -12.15 -8.09 -9.84
N ALA A 128 -13.41 -8.06 -9.39
CA ALA A 128 -14.53 -8.76 -10.02
C ALA A 128 -15.06 -8.05 -11.28
N CYS A 129 -14.78 -6.76 -11.42
CA CYS A 129 -15.16 -5.94 -12.56
C CYS A 129 -13.93 -5.46 -13.33
N ALA A 130 -14.11 -5.20 -14.62
CA ALA A 130 -13.07 -4.56 -15.44
C ALA A 130 -12.76 -3.13 -14.94
N PRO A 131 -11.54 -2.62 -15.18
CA PRO A 131 -11.20 -1.23 -14.90
C PRO A 131 -12.18 -0.25 -15.54
N GLN A 132 -12.59 0.79 -14.80
CA GLN A 132 -13.55 1.80 -15.30
C GLN A 132 -12.88 2.93 -16.10
N GLY A 133 -11.55 2.87 -16.27
CA GLY A 133 -10.75 3.90 -16.91
C GLY A 133 -10.58 5.16 -16.05
N VAL A 134 -9.59 5.98 -16.43
CA VAL A 134 -9.31 7.27 -15.79
C VAL A 134 -10.30 8.32 -16.28
N GLN A 135 -10.93 9.02 -15.33
CA GLN A 135 -11.98 10.02 -15.52
C GLN A 135 -11.64 11.36 -14.84
N SER A 136 -10.48 11.47 -14.19
CA SER A 136 -10.12 12.62 -13.35
C SER A 136 -9.81 13.93 -14.07
N GLY A 137 -9.68 13.91 -15.40
CA GLY A 137 -9.41 15.10 -16.18
C GLY A 137 -7.95 15.57 -16.06
N ILE A 138 -7.76 16.89 -16.02
CA ILE A 138 -6.44 17.52 -16.09
C ILE A 138 -6.21 18.42 -14.88
N VAL A 139 -5.01 18.36 -14.28
CA VAL A 139 -4.59 19.24 -13.19
C VAL A 139 -4.35 20.66 -13.71
N SER A 140 -4.88 21.66 -13.00
CA SER A 140 -4.58 23.06 -13.28
C SER A 140 -3.27 23.47 -12.59
N PHE A 141 -2.28 23.90 -13.37
CA PHE A 141 -0.99 24.36 -12.85
C PHE A 141 -0.90 25.89 -12.83
N PRO A 142 -0.29 26.50 -11.79
CA PRO A 142 -0.15 27.96 -11.73
C PRO A 142 0.71 28.55 -12.86
N LYS A 143 1.77 27.85 -13.24
CA LYS A 143 2.65 28.22 -14.36
C LYS A 143 2.82 27.03 -15.31
N PRO A 144 3.03 27.25 -16.62
CA PRO A 144 3.37 26.16 -17.55
C PRO A 144 4.75 25.59 -17.25
N LYS A 145 5.00 24.34 -17.68
CA LYS A 145 6.32 23.73 -17.60
C LYS A 145 7.32 24.56 -18.44
N PRO A 146 8.50 24.91 -17.92
CA PRO A 146 9.53 25.57 -18.73
C PRO A 146 9.94 24.69 -19.93
N ALA A 147 10.23 25.30 -21.09
CA ALA A 147 10.49 24.57 -22.33
C ALA A 147 11.79 23.74 -22.30
N PHE A 148 12.81 24.23 -21.58
CA PHE A 148 14.11 23.56 -21.44
C PHE A 148 14.39 23.31 -19.97
N VAL A 149 13.98 22.13 -19.49
CA VAL A 149 14.20 21.70 -18.11
C VAL A 149 15.31 20.66 -18.08
N VAL A 150 16.30 20.90 -17.23
CA VAL A 150 17.36 19.94 -16.91
C VAL A 150 17.55 19.91 -15.41
N ALA A 151 17.92 18.75 -14.87
CA ALA A 151 18.35 18.67 -13.48
C ALA A 151 19.64 19.51 -13.30
N PRO A 152 19.78 20.26 -12.19
CA PRO A 152 21.04 20.89 -11.82
C PRO A 152 22.25 19.95 -11.91
N THR A 153 23.40 20.54 -12.27
CA THR A 153 24.67 19.83 -12.21
C THR A 153 24.98 19.41 -10.77
N HIS A 154 25.51 18.20 -10.61
CA HIS A 154 25.92 17.70 -9.31
C HIS A 154 27.05 18.57 -8.73
N SER A 155 27.12 18.65 -7.41
CA SER A 155 28.21 19.32 -6.68
C SER A 155 29.47 18.45 -6.58
N GLY A 156 29.29 17.12 -6.59
CA GLY A 156 30.36 16.15 -6.27
C GLY A 156 30.50 15.88 -4.77
N ASN A 157 29.77 16.62 -3.92
CA ASN A 157 29.69 16.37 -2.49
C ASN A 157 28.51 15.44 -2.20
N ILE A 158 28.83 14.22 -1.77
CA ILE A 158 27.88 13.15 -1.47
C ILE A 158 27.67 13.04 0.04
N VAL A 159 26.41 12.87 0.46
CA VAL A 159 26.02 12.57 1.85
C VAL A 159 25.22 11.27 1.93
N ASP A 160 25.22 10.65 3.10
CA ASP A 160 24.44 9.45 3.39
C ASP A 160 23.08 9.82 3.98
N ILE A 161 22.00 9.31 3.40
CA ILE A 161 20.64 9.47 3.91
C ILE A 161 20.04 8.10 4.23
N LEU A 162 19.51 7.94 5.45
CA LEU A 162 18.84 6.70 5.86
C LEU A 162 17.37 6.73 5.44
N HIS A 163 16.89 5.61 4.91
CA HIS A 163 15.48 5.37 4.65
C HIS A 163 15.04 4.12 5.42
N LEU A 164 14.13 4.35 6.38
CA LEU A 164 13.38 3.33 7.10
C LEU A 164 11.95 3.27 6.55
N SER A 165 11.37 2.09 6.44
CA SER A 165 9.99 1.92 6.02
C SER A 165 9.40 0.71 6.72
N ASP A 166 8.07 0.72 6.95
CA ASP A 166 7.30 -0.44 7.41
C ASP A 166 7.97 -1.06 8.66
N TRP A 167 8.06 -0.21 9.70
CA TRP A 167 8.70 -0.54 10.97
C TRP A 167 7.96 -1.69 11.65
N HIS A 168 6.62 -1.66 11.60
CA HIS A 168 5.67 -2.60 12.19
C HIS A 168 6.21 -3.22 13.47
N VAL A 169 6.34 -2.40 14.50
CA VAL A 169 6.81 -2.89 15.79
C VAL A 169 5.67 -3.57 16.53
N ASP A 170 5.93 -4.79 16.93
CA ASP A 170 5.02 -5.57 17.75
C ASP A 170 5.49 -5.54 19.21
N ASP A 171 4.90 -4.65 20.00
CA ASP A 171 5.13 -4.55 21.45
C ASP A 171 4.58 -5.77 22.22
N LYS A 172 3.72 -6.58 21.58
CA LYS A 172 3.16 -7.84 22.09
C LYS A 172 3.90 -9.07 21.56
N TYR A 173 4.96 -8.89 20.76
CA TYR A 173 5.80 -9.98 20.29
C TYR A 173 6.35 -10.77 21.47
N ALA A 174 6.10 -12.08 21.49
CA ALA A 174 6.47 -12.96 22.58
C ALA A 174 7.49 -14.00 22.09
N PRO A 175 8.78 -13.88 22.46
CA PRO A 175 9.78 -14.89 22.15
C PRO A 175 9.35 -16.27 22.63
N GLY A 176 9.52 -17.28 21.76
CA GLY A 176 9.07 -18.64 22.00
C GLY A 176 7.56 -18.87 21.85
N ALA A 177 6.76 -17.90 21.41
CA ALA A 177 5.37 -18.13 20.99
C ALA A 177 5.29 -18.90 19.66
N GLU A 178 4.08 -19.29 19.25
CA GLU A 178 3.85 -19.95 17.96
C GLU A 178 4.11 -18.98 16.81
N ALA A 179 5.11 -19.30 16.00
CA ALA A 179 5.48 -18.54 14.81
C ALA A 179 4.70 -18.99 13.56
N ASP A 180 4.10 -20.17 13.57
CA ASP A 180 3.27 -20.67 12.46
C ASP A 180 1.83 -20.93 12.90
N CYS A 181 1.11 -19.84 13.13
CA CYS A 181 -0.25 -19.84 13.61
C CYS A 181 -1.27 -19.74 12.46
N ASN A 182 -2.56 -19.85 12.78
CA ASN A 182 -3.64 -19.75 11.80
C ASN A 182 -4.23 -18.33 11.65
N ARG A 183 -3.59 -17.31 12.24
CA ARG A 183 -3.99 -15.89 12.18
C ARG A 183 -3.09 -15.12 11.21
N PRO A 184 -3.50 -13.91 10.78
CA PRO A 184 -2.66 -13.07 9.91
C PRO A 184 -1.34 -12.68 10.56
N LEU A 185 -1.31 -12.40 11.87
CA LEU A 185 -0.09 -12.11 12.62
C LEU A 185 0.17 -13.19 13.70
N CYS A 186 1.38 -13.75 13.71
CA CYS A 186 1.79 -14.78 14.67
C CYS A 186 2.77 -14.22 15.73
N CYS A 187 3.52 -15.10 16.41
CA CYS A 187 4.51 -14.73 17.44
C CYS A 187 3.97 -13.98 18.66
N ARG A 188 2.66 -14.09 18.92
CA ARG A 188 1.99 -13.56 20.10
C ARG A 188 1.34 -14.66 20.91
N LYS A 189 1.00 -14.36 22.17
CA LYS A 189 0.19 -15.24 23.02
C LYS A 189 -1.28 -14.84 22.94
N TYR A 190 -2.03 -15.58 22.13
CA TYR A 190 -3.48 -15.49 22.03
C TYR A 190 -4.15 -16.39 23.08
N ALA A 191 -5.44 -16.15 23.34
CA ALA A 191 -6.21 -16.92 24.33
C ALA A 191 -6.26 -18.43 24.03
N ASP A 192 -6.19 -18.79 22.74
CA ASP A 192 -6.20 -20.17 22.23
C ASP A 192 -4.82 -20.63 21.73
N SER A 193 -3.74 -19.89 22.05
CA SER A 193 -2.39 -20.31 21.71
C SER A 193 -2.07 -21.67 22.36
N PRO A 194 -1.40 -22.57 21.63
CA PRO A 194 -1.02 -23.87 22.18
C PRO A 194 -0.02 -23.69 23.33
N LEU A 195 -0.11 -24.54 24.36
CA LEU A 195 0.86 -24.56 25.47
C LEU A 195 2.28 -24.83 24.98
N THR A 196 2.40 -25.67 23.94
CA THR A 196 3.66 -25.97 23.27
C THR A 196 3.55 -25.55 21.80
N PRO A 197 4.31 -24.54 21.35
CA PRO A 197 4.32 -24.12 19.95
C PRO A 197 4.97 -25.20 19.06
N LYS A 198 4.45 -25.37 17.85
CA LYS A 198 5.04 -26.21 16.81
C LYS A 198 6.34 -25.61 16.31
N ARG A 199 6.34 -24.28 16.09
CA ARG A 199 7.52 -23.52 15.69
C ARG A 199 7.68 -22.34 16.64
N LYS A 200 8.77 -22.32 17.40
CA LYS A 200 9.06 -21.27 18.36
C LYS A 200 9.56 -20.03 17.63
N ALA A 201 8.94 -18.89 17.91
CA ALA A 201 9.40 -17.58 17.50
C ALA A 201 10.77 -17.26 18.13
N SER A 202 11.73 -16.79 17.33
CA SER A 202 13.01 -16.29 17.85
C SER A 202 12.80 -14.99 18.64
N SER A 203 13.72 -14.61 19.54
CA SER A 203 13.68 -13.30 20.17
C SER A 203 14.00 -12.14 19.22
N TRP A 204 14.48 -12.42 18.01
CA TRP A 204 14.88 -11.44 17.01
C TRP A 204 13.86 -11.24 15.88
N GLY A 205 12.80 -12.05 15.81
CA GLY A 205 11.78 -11.96 14.77
C GLY A 205 11.52 -13.31 14.10
N ASP A 206 10.58 -13.33 13.15
CA ASP A 206 10.24 -14.50 12.35
C ASP A 206 9.55 -14.08 11.05
N TYR A 207 9.66 -14.90 10.00
CA TYR A 207 9.09 -14.61 8.67
C TYR A 207 7.56 -14.47 8.64
N LYS A 208 6.80 -14.93 9.64
CA LYS A 208 5.33 -14.75 9.71
C LYS A 208 4.89 -13.71 10.74
N CYS A 209 5.82 -12.88 11.19
CA CYS A 209 5.64 -12.02 12.34
C CYS A 209 6.21 -10.63 12.11
N ASP A 210 5.70 -9.69 12.89
CA ASP A 210 6.21 -8.33 12.91
C ASP A 210 7.47 -8.18 13.77
N SER A 211 8.08 -7.01 13.68
CA SER A 211 9.35 -6.71 14.35
C SER A 211 9.19 -6.70 15.87
N PRO A 212 9.90 -7.54 16.64
CA PRO A 212 10.05 -7.27 18.06
C PRO A 212 10.83 -5.97 18.25
N VAL A 213 10.51 -5.20 19.30
CA VAL A 213 11.23 -3.96 19.67
C VAL A 213 12.76 -4.16 19.67
N LYS A 214 13.21 -5.34 20.11
CA LYS A 214 14.61 -5.75 20.15
C LYS A 214 15.31 -5.67 18.79
N LEU A 215 14.66 -6.06 17.70
CA LEU A 215 15.20 -6.05 16.35
C LEU A 215 15.43 -4.60 15.87
N GLY A 216 14.42 -3.74 16.05
CA GLY A 216 14.51 -2.32 15.67
C GLY A 216 15.61 -1.58 16.43
N VAL A 217 15.75 -1.81 17.74
CA VAL A 217 16.84 -1.23 18.55
C VAL A 217 18.22 -1.67 18.06
N ASP A 218 18.38 -2.93 17.66
CA ASP A 218 19.67 -3.45 17.16
C ASP A 218 20.00 -2.87 15.77
N LEU A 219 19.01 -2.74 14.89
CA LEU A 219 19.13 -2.04 13.61
C LEU A 219 19.68 -0.63 13.82
N LEU A 220 19.06 0.16 14.71
CA LEU A 220 19.48 1.54 14.96
C LEU A 220 20.92 1.64 15.50
N LYS A 221 21.39 0.62 16.25
CA LYS A 221 22.80 0.52 16.69
C LYS A 221 23.76 0.12 15.56
N PHE A 222 23.26 -0.52 14.51
CA PHE A 222 24.08 -0.95 13.38
C PHE A 222 24.29 0.17 12.35
N VAL A 223 23.26 0.99 12.08
CA VAL A 223 23.33 2.13 11.13
C VAL A 223 24.62 2.96 11.23
N PRO A 224 25.03 3.48 12.41
CA PRO A 224 26.23 4.33 12.51
C PRO A 224 27.55 3.57 12.26
N LYS A 225 27.54 2.24 12.18
CA LYS A 225 28.71 1.43 11.83
C LYS A 225 28.96 1.38 10.32
N VAL A 226 27.94 1.65 9.51
CA VAL A 226 28.00 1.53 8.04
C VAL A 226 27.80 2.85 7.30
N ALA A 227 27.20 3.85 7.95
CA ALA A 227 26.93 5.15 7.33
C ALA A 227 27.04 6.30 8.33
N ASN A 228 27.53 7.46 7.85
CA ASN A 228 27.45 8.72 8.60
C ASN A 228 26.26 9.53 8.10
N VAL A 229 25.08 9.15 8.60
CA VAL A 229 23.79 9.66 8.13
C VAL A 229 23.64 11.15 8.43
N SER A 230 23.26 11.95 7.43
CA SER A 230 22.99 13.40 7.59
C SER A 230 21.58 13.68 8.10
N PHE A 231 20.60 12.93 7.60
CA PHE A 231 19.23 12.86 8.13
C PHE A 231 18.60 11.55 7.68
N SER A 232 17.45 11.22 8.28
CA SER A 232 16.69 10.01 7.98
C SER A 232 15.29 10.36 7.47
N ILE A 233 14.71 9.50 6.64
CA ILE A 233 13.30 9.50 6.30
C ILE A 233 12.64 8.21 6.79
N LEU A 234 11.38 8.30 7.22
CA LEU A 234 10.54 7.15 7.55
C LEU A 234 9.26 7.22 6.72
N THR A 235 9.01 6.21 5.88
CA THR A 235 7.83 6.18 5.02
C THR A 235 6.61 5.50 5.65
N GLY A 236 6.43 5.59 6.96
CA GLY A 236 5.20 5.15 7.67
C GLY A 236 5.17 3.68 8.05
N ASP A 237 3.98 3.23 8.45
CA ASP A 237 3.64 1.89 8.95
C ASP A 237 4.44 1.48 10.19
N VAL A 238 4.14 2.17 11.28
CA VAL A 238 4.72 1.93 12.61
C VAL A 238 3.98 0.85 13.41
N PRO A 239 2.63 0.86 13.52
CA PRO A 239 1.89 -0.19 14.24
C PRO A 239 1.95 -1.55 13.53
N PRO A 240 1.74 -2.67 14.24
CA PRO A 240 1.84 -4.02 13.66
C PRO A 240 0.60 -4.43 12.84
N HIS A 241 0.58 -5.65 12.33
CA HIS A 241 -0.49 -6.23 11.51
C HIS A 241 -1.61 -6.90 12.32
N ASP A 242 -1.82 -6.51 13.59
CA ASP A 242 -2.93 -7.00 14.41
C ASP A 242 -4.23 -6.22 14.16
N ILE A 243 -4.50 -5.93 12.89
CA ILE A 243 -5.54 -5.04 12.37
C ILE A 243 -6.98 -5.35 12.84
N TRP A 244 -7.21 -6.56 13.38
CA TRP A 244 -8.50 -6.97 13.96
C TRP A 244 -8.65 -6.61 15.45
N LEU A 245 -7.58 -6.11 16.09
CA LEU A 245 -7.53 -5.71 17.50
C LEU A 245 -7.22 -4.21 17.67
N GLN A 246 -6.77 -3.53 16.62
CA GLN A 246 -6.34 -2.14 16.68
C GLN A 246 -7.48 -1.16 16.96
N ASN A 247 -7.17 -0.16 17.78
CA ASN A 247 -8.01 0.98 18.12
C ASN A 247 -7.12 2.21 18.36
N ARG A 248 -7.74 3.38 18.55
CA ARG A 248 -7.04 4.65 18.76
C ARG A 248 -6.02 4.56 19.89
N GLU A 249 -6.42 3.97 21.02
CA GLU A 249 -5.58 3.87 22.21
C GLU A 249 -4.41 2.91 22.06
N SER A 250 -4.53 1.87 21.22
CA SER A 250 -3.40 0.97 20.95
C SER A 250 -2.39 1.63 20.04
N VAL A 251 -2.84 2.20 18.90
CA VAL A 251 -1.91 2.77 17.91
C VAL A 251 -1.17 3.99 18.44
N ILE A 252 -1.82 4.90 19.19
CA ILE A 252 -1.15 6.04 19.84
C ILE A 252 0.01 5.58 20.73
N ARG A 253 -0.20 4.52 21.54
CA ARG A 253 0.86 4.03 22.44
C ARG A 253 1.98 3.33 21.67
N GLU A 254 1.62 2.54 20.67
CA GLU A 254 2.58 1.80 19.83
C GLU A 254 3.47 2.79 19.05
N GLU A 255 2.88 3.86 18.51
CA GLU A 255 3.55 4.96 17.81
C GLU A 255 4.48 5.77 18.74
N ASP A 256 4.00 6.29 19.88
CA ASP A 256 4.84 7.07 20.81
C ASP A 256 6.07 6.25 21.27
N ALA A 257 5.86 4.98 21.60
CA ALA A 257 6.95 4.09 22.01
C ALA A 257 7.98 3.87 20.87
N ALA A 258 7.50 3.69 19.64
CA ALA A 258 8.36 3.51 18.47
C ALA A 258 9.14 4.79 18.14
N TYR A 259 8.46 5.94 18.08
CA TYR A 259 9.10 7.23 17.79
C TYR A 259 10.10 7.63 18.87
N LYS A 260 9.81 7.34 20.14
CA LYS A 260 10.80 7.50 21.22
C LYS A 260 12.02 6.60 21.01
N THR A 261 11.81 5.33 20.64
CA THR A 261 12.91 4.40 20.33
C THR A 261 13.77 4.90 19.17
N MET A 262 13.15 5.41 18.11
CA MET A 262 13.86 6.01 16.96
C MET A 262 14.61 7.28 17.37
N ALA A 263 14.01 8.16 18.18
CA ALA A 263 14.63 9.38 18.66
C ALA A 263 15.86 9.11 19.53
N GLU A 264 15.83 8.05 20.35
CA GLU A 264 16.96 7.63 21.19
C GLU A 264 18.06 6.92 20.38
N GLY A 265 17.70 6.20 19.32
CA GLY A 265 18.64 5.43 18.51
C GLY A 265 19.28 6.19 17.34
N LEU A 266 18.64 7.24 16.80
CA LEU A 266 19.14 8.01 15.67
C LEU A 266 19.86 9.29 16.14
N PRO A 267 21.11 9.53 15.67
CA PRO A 267 21.84 10.75 16.01
C PRO A 267 21.39 11.99 15.21
N THR A 268 20.49 11.82 14.24
CA THR A 268 20.05 12.87 13.30
C THR A 268 18.53 12.98 13.25
N LYS A 269 18.04 14.03 12.58
CA LYS A 269 16.59 14.24 12.40
C LYS A 269 15.98 13.12 11.55
N LEU A 270 14.79 12.69 11.96
CA LEU A 270 13.92 11.80 11.20
C LEU A 270 12.76 12.60 10.62
N TYR A 271 12.50 12.44 9.32
CA TYR A 271 11.36 13.03 8.62
C TYR A 271 10.36 11.92 8.26
N PRO A 272 9.33 11.69 9.09
CA PRO A 272 8.35 10.64 8.89
C PRO A 272 7.23 11.05 7.92
N THR A 273 6.45 10.08 7.48
CA THR A 273 5.19 10.25 6.73
C THR A 273 4.13 9.32 7.33
N VAL A 274 2.85 9.63 7.10
CA VAL A 274 1.74 8.79 7.57
C VAL A 274 1.60 7.57 6.64
N GLY A 275 1.63 6.36 7.19
CA GLY A 275 1.26 5.12 6.50
C GLY A 275 -0.19 4.72 6.73
N ASN A 276 -0.58 3.53 6.28
CA ASN A 276 -1.96 3.06 6.41
C ASN A 276 -2.24 2.38 7.75
N HIS A 277 -1.21 1.92 8.47
CA HIS A 277 -1.33 1.31 9.80
C HIS A 277 -1.37 2.31 10.96
N GLU A 278 -1.04 3.59 10.74
CA GLU A 278 -1.09 4.64 11.77
C GLU A 278 -2.51 4.86 12.33
N ALA A 279 -3.56 4.57 11.54
CA ALA A 279 -4.94 4.68 12.01
C ALA A 279 -5.41 3.39 12.73
N GLY A 280 -6.14 3.56 13.84
CA GLY A 280 -6.87 2.49 14.51
C GLY A 280 -8.38 2.77 14.52
N PRO A 281 -9.20 2.12 13.67
CA PRO A 281 -8.88 0.96 12.82
C PRO A 281 -8.04 1.30 11.58
N THR A 282 -7.22 0.32 11.16
CA THR A 282 -6.27 0.38 10.04
C THR A 282 -6.91 0.85 8.74
N ASN A 283 -6.17 1.64 7.95
CA ASN A 283 -6.52 2.15 6.62
C ASN A 283 -7.59 3.25 6.59
N LEU A 284 -8.29 3.52 7.69
CA LEU A 284 -9.51 4.33 7.67
C LEU A 284 -9.22 5.82 7.89
N PHE A 285 -8.95 6.54 6.80
CA PHE A 285 -8.72 7.99 6.81
C PHE A 285 -9.95 8.73 6.25
N PRO A 286 -10.75 9.39 7.11
CA PRO A 286 -11.98 10.06 6.70
C PRO A 286 -11.74 11.25 5.79
N THR A 287 -12.74 11.54 4.97
CA THR A 287 -12.78 12.71 4.07
C THR A 287 -13.89 13.66 4.51
N LYS A 288 -13.89 14.90 3.99
CA LYS A 288 -15.00 15.85 4.20
C LYS A 288 -16.36 15.27 3.77
N ALA A 289 -16.37 14.51 2.68
CA ALA A 289 -17.57 13.91 2.11
C ALA A 289 -18.14 12.80 2.99
N SER A 290 -17.26 11.96 3.53
CA SER A 290 -17.65 10.76 4.25
C SER A 290 -17.89 10.99 5.75
N GLY A 291 -17.31 12.05 6.31
CA GLY A 291 -17.34 12.36 7.74
C GLY A 291 -16.51 11.38 8.56
N GLY A 292 -16.34 11.68 9.85
CA GLY A 292 -15.47 10.92 10.75
C GLY A 292 -14.48 11.84 11.45
N ASP A 293 -13.61 11.24 12.25
CA ASP A 293 -12.64 11.95 13.07
C ASP A 293 -11.27 11.28 12.98
N ILE A 294 -10.30 12.04 12.47
CA ILE A 294 -8.88 11.69 12.36
C ILE A 294 -7.98 12.67 13.12
N GLN A 295 -8.57 13.71 13.74
CA GLN A 295 -7.80 14.76 14.38
C GLN A 295 -6.98 14.21 15.54
N TRP A 296 -7.54 13.23 16.27
CA TRP A 296 -6.82 12.52 17.33
C TRP A 296 -5.48 11.93 16.87
N LEU A 297 -5.41 11.42 15.64
CA LEU A 297 -4.18 10.82 15.08
C LEU A 297 -3.21 11.93 14.70
N TYR A 298 -3.67 12.95 13.97
CA TYR A 298 -2.82 14.05 13.54
C TYR A 298 -2.27 14.86 14.71
N ASP A 299 -3.03 15.04 15.79
CA ASP A 299 -2.56 15.66 17.02
C ASP A 299 -1.47 14.82 17.68
N SER A 300 -1.70 13.50 17.82
CA SER A 300 -0.71 12.56 18.39
C SER A 300 0.59 12.54 17.57
N LEU A 301 0.50 12.34 16.25
CA LEU A 301 1.65 12.33 15.36
C LEU A 301 2.39 13.66 15.37
N ALA A 302 1.69 14.79 15.41
CA ALA A 302 2.33 16.10 15.47
C ALA A 302 3.09 16.31 16.79
N ASP A 303 2.55 15.83 17.90
CA ASP A 303 3.22 15.89 19.20
C ASP A 303 4.45 14.98 19.24
N ASP A 304 4.39 13.78 18.65
CA ASP A 304 5.55 12.91 18.52
C ASP A 304 6.62 13.46 17.57
N TRP A 305 6.20 13.99 16.42
CA TRP A 305 7.10 14.45 15.38
C TRP A 305 7.68 15.83 15.67
N SER A 306 7.16 16.57 16.66
CA SER A 306 7.76 17.83 17.11
C SER A 306 9.18 17.67 17.66
N ARG A 307 9.61 16.42 17.93
CA ARG A 307 11.00 16.07 18.26
C ARG A 307 11.98 16.43 17.13
N TRP A 308 11.53 16.40 15.87
CA TRP A 308 12.38 16.60 14.69
C TRP A 308 11.93 17.77 13.80
N LEU A 309 10.63 18.04 13.76
CA LEU A 309 10.02 19.00 12.85
C LEU A 309 10.00 20.42 13.42
N PRO A 310 10.18 21.45 12.57
CA PRO A 310 9.94 22.84 12.97
C PRO A 310 8.45 23.10 13.23
N ALA A 311 8.14 24.16 13.97
CA ALA A 311 6.78 24.44 14.46
C ALA A 311 5.73 24.63 13.34
N ASP A 312 6.11 25.18 12.20
CA ASP A 312 5.25 25.32 11.03
C ASP A 312 4.91 23.96 10.40
N ALA A 313 5.89 23.06 10.30
CA ALA A 313 5.68 21.69 9.84
C ALA A 313 4.79 20.91 10.83
N VAL A 314 5.02 21.02 12.14
CA VAL A 314 4.16 20.43 13.18
C VAL A 314 2.71 20.93 13.05
N ASN A 315 2.50 22.23 12.85
CA ASN A 315 1.18 22.78 12.62
C ASN A 315 0.54 22.25 11.32
N SER A 316 1.34 22.05 10.27
CA SER A 316 0.85 21.43 9.03
C SER A 316 0.40 19.98 9.26
N VAL A 317 1.16 19.19 10.05
CA VAL A 317 0.77 17.82 10.43
C VAL A 317 -0.58 17.82 11.15
N LYS A 318 -0.77 18.69 12.16
CA LYS A 318 -2.06 18.79 12.88
C LYS A 318 -3.25 19.05 11.95
N ASN A 319 -3.05 19.83 10.90
CA ASN A 319 -4.14 20.23 10.01
C ASN A 319 -4.40 19.24 8.85
N TYR A 320 -3.37 18.54 8.39
CA TYR A 320 -3.42 17.82 7.11
C TYR A 320 -2.84 16.40 7.16
N GLY A 321 -2.14 16.02 8.22
CA GLY A 321 -1.31 14.80 8.24
C GLY A 321 -0.16 14.85 7.23
N ALA A 322 0.21 16.05 6.75
CA ALA A 322 1.19 16.29 5.70
C ALA A 322 1.97 17.57 6.02
N TYR A 323 3.22 17.68 5.55
CA TYR A 323 4.07 18.84 5.82
C TYR A 323 5.18 19.04 4.78
N THR A 324 5.82 20.21 4.85
CA THR A 324 7.08 20.47 4.15
C THR A 324 8.15 20.86 5.14
N VAL A 325 9.40 20.51 4.86
CA VAL A 325 10.56 20.92 5.66
C VAL A 325 11.76 21.13 4.74
N SER A 326 12.69 22.00 5.13
CA SER A 326 13.93 22.25 4.38
C SER A 326 15.14 21.81 5.20
N PRO A 327 15.63 20.57 5.01
CA PRO A 327 16.80 20.06 5.75
C PRO A 327 18.10 20.81 5.41
N ALA A 328 18.17 21.41 4.22
CA ALA A 328 19.32 22.17 3.74
C ALA A 328 18.87 23.33 2.82
N PRO A 329 19.69 24.38 2.65
CA PRO A 329 19.39 25.46 1.71
C PRO A 329 19.20 24.95 0.28
N GLY A 330 18.15 25.42 -0.41
CA GLY A 330 17.85 24.99 -1.78
C GLY A 330 17.23 23.60 -1.88
N PHE A 331 16.86 22.99 -0.75
CA PHE A 331 16.28 21.65 -0.68
C PHE A 331 15.02 21.62 0.18
N ARG A 332 14.00 20.92 -0.29
CA ARG A 332 12.73 20.73 0.41
C ARG A 332 12.30 19.27 0.37
N ILE A 333 11.86 18.74 1.51
CA ILE A 333 11.10 17.50 1.60
C ILE A 333 9.62 17.87 1.71
N ILE A 334 8.78 17.20 0.92
CA ILE A 334 7.32 17.24 1.02
C ILE A 334 6.86 15.86 1.47
N SER A 335 6.32 15.76 2.68
CA SER A 335 5.66 14.56 3.20
C SER A 335 4.16 14.63 2.92
N MET A 336 3.65 13.58 2.28
CA MET A 336 2.26 13.43 1.87
C MET A 336 1.49 12.45 2.77
N ASN A 337 0.17 12.59 2.79
CA ASN A 337 -0.76 11.62 3.35
C ASN A 337 -1.53 10.92 2.21
N ASN A 338 -0.80 10.07 1.48
CA ASN A 338 -1.33 9.35 0.32
C ASN A 338 -2.29 8.20 0.66
N ASN A 339 -2.71 8.06 1.92
CA ASN A 339 -3.88 7.24 2.30
C ASN A 339 -5.16 7.69 1.58
N PHE A 340 -5.19 8.92 1.04
CA PHE A 340 -6.28 9.42 0.20
C PHE A 340 -6.28 8.88 -1.23
N CYS A 341 -5.29 8.06 -1.60
CA CYS A 341 -5.35 7.24 -2.80
C CYS A 341 -5.52 5.75 -2.52
N TYR A 342 -5.42 5.31 -1.27
CA TYR A 342 -5.35 3.89 -0.95
C TYR A 342 -6.71 3.18 -1.07
N THR A 343 -6.76 2.03 -1.76
CA THR A 343 -8.01 1.31 -2.09
C THR A 343 -8.71 0.70 -0.87
N LEU A 344 -8.00 0.40 0.22
CA LEU A 344 -8.60 -0.07 1.47
C LEU A 344 -9.03 1.06 2.41
N ASN A 345 -8.79 2.32 2.03
CA ASN A 345 -9.43 3.44 2.70
C ASN A 345 -10.91 3.53 2.26
N PHE A 346 -11.77 2.81 2.98
CA PHE A 346 -13.18 2.68 2.62
C PHE A 346 -13.97 4.00 2.65
N TYR A 347 -13.45 5.06 3.27
CA TYR A 347 -14.05 6.39 3.21
C TYR A 347 -14.08 6.98 1.80
N LEU A 348 -13.13 6.61 0.93
CA LEU A 348 -13.03 7.12 -0.44
C LEU A 348 -14.20 6.69 -1.33
N TYR A 349 -14.91 5.63 -0.96
CA TYR A 349 -16.06 5.14 -1.72
C TYR A 349 -17.36 5.90 -1.45
N ALA A 350 -17.39 6.82 -0.48
CA ALA A 350 -18.56 7.65 -0.19
C ALA A 350 -18.81 8.69 -1.30
N GLU A 351 -17.74 9.27 -1.86
CA GLU A 351 -17.80 10.23 -2.97
C GLU A 351 -16.70 9.92 -4.01
N ARG A 352 -16.98 8.95 -4.88
CA ARG A 352 -16.00 8.47 -5.88
C ARG A 352 -15.56 9.52 -6.91
N LYS A 353 -16.35 10.58 -7.08
CA LYS A 353 -16.06 11.66 -8.03
C LYS A 353 -15.16 12.75 -7.45
N ASP A 354 -14.84 12.68 -6.15
CA ASP A 354 -13.77 13.45 -5.57
C ASP A 354 -12.44 12.75 -5.87
N TYR A 355 -11.73 13.24 -6.89
CA TYR A 355 -10.47 12.66 -7.35
C TYR A 355 -9.24 13.26 -6.67
N ASP A 356 -9.44 14.31 -5.85
CA ASP A 356 -8.40 14.91 -5.00
C ASP A 356 -8.95 15.09 -3.58
N PRO A 357 -9.20 13.97 -2.86
CA PRO A 357 -9.78 14.03 -1.53
C PRO A 357 -8.92 14.90 -0.61
N MET A 358 -9.59 15.73 0.18
CA MET A 358 -8.95 16.72 1.07
C MET A 358 -8.14 17.82 0.35
N GLY A 359 -8.09 17.83 -0.99
CA GLY A 359 -7.31 18.79 -1.77
C GLY A 359 -5.80 18.59 -1.67
N GLU A 360 -5.35 17.36 -1.43
CA GLU A 360 -3.95 17.01 -1.22
C GLU A 360 -3.08 17.30 -2.45
N LEU A 361 -3.52 16.94 -3.65
CA LEU A 361 -2.80 17.19 -4.89
C LEU A 361 -2.79 18.69 -5.23
N LYS A 362 -3.89 19.40 -4.95
CA LYS A 362 -3.91 20.86 -5.04
C LYS A 362 -2.88 21.50 -4.10
N TRP A 363 -2.77 21.01 -2.87
CA TRP A 363 -1.75 21.47 -1.92
C TRP A 363 -0.33 21.14 -2.43
N LEU A 364 -0.10 19.91 -2.89
CA LEU A 364 1.18 19.48 -3.47
C LEU A 364 1.61 20.39 -4.64
N VAL A 365 0.70 20.71 -5.55
CA VAL A 365 0.96 21.62 -6.68
C VAL A 365 1.40 23.00 -6.19
N ALA A 366 0.78 23.52 -5.12
CA ALA A 366 1.18 24.80 -4.54
C ALA A 366 2.59 24.74 -3.93
N GLN A 367 2.92 23.65 -3.22
CA GLN A 367 4.25 23.47 -2.63
C GLN A 367 5.35 23.32 -3.69
N LEU A 368 5.09 22.53 -4.74
CA LEU A 368 6.02 22.35 -5.85
C LEU A 368 6.21 23.63 -6.68
N GLN A 369 5.14 24.41 -6.88
CA GLN A 369 5.27 25.71 -7.54
C GLN A 369 6.09 26.69 -6.71
N ALA A 370 5.89 26.71 -5.38
CA ALA A 370 6.68 27.55 -4.49
C ALA A 370 8.16 27.15 -4.50
N ALA A 371 8.45 25.85 -4.53
CA ALA A 371 9.82 25.34 -4.68
C ALA A 371 10.42 25.71 -6.05
N GLU A 372 9.66 25.61 -7.15
CA GLU A 372 10.09 26.04 -8.48
C GLU A 372 10.46 27.53 -8.50
N ASP A 373 9.61 28.37 -7.90
CA ASP A 373 9.80 29.82 -7.83
C ASP A 373 11.02 30.21 -6.96
N ALA A 374 11.32 29.41 -5.94
CA ALA A 374 12.48 29.56 -5.08
C ALA A 374 13.77 28.92 -5.64
N GLY A 375 13.68 28.20 -6.77
CA GLY A 375 14.81 27.45 -7.34
C GLY A 375 15.27 26.27 -6.48
N GLU A 376 14.37 25.69 -5.68
CA GLU A 376 14.66 24.56 -4.80
C GLU A 376 14.53 23.21 -5.53
N ARG A 377 15.27 22.21 -5.05
CA ARG A 377 15.04 20.80 -5.37
C ARG A 377 14.15 20.15 -4.32
N VAL A 378 13.32 19.22 -4.77
CA VAL A 378 12.29 18.60 -3.95
C VAL A 378 12.45 17.10 -3.90
N TRP A 379 12.35 16.54 -2.70
CA TRP A 379 11.98 15.15 -2.47
C TRP A 379 10.52 15.06 -2.06
N ILE A 380 9.80 14.11 -2.64
CA ILE A 380 8.47 13.73 -2.18
C ILE A 380 8.60 12.44 -1.37
N ILE A 381 8.08 12.42 -0.15
CA ILE A 381 7.96 11.20 0.65
C ILE A 381 6.48 10.91 0.92
N GLY A 382 6.11 9.64 0.89
CA GLY A 382 4.77 9.14 1.20
C GLY A 382 4.84 7.66 1.53
N HIS A 383 3.71 7.02 1.83
CA HIS A 383 3.69 5.59 2.13
C HIS A 383 3.31 4.75 0.90
N VAL A 384 2.04 4.80 0.47
CA VAL A 384 1.52 4.07 -0.69
C VAL A 384 2.02 4.66 -2.03
N GLY A 385 2.86 3.92 -2.74
CA GLY A 385 3.40 4.39 -4.03
C GLY A 385 2.30 4.68 -5.05
N PRO A 386 2.26 5.86 -5.71
CA PRO A 386 1.23 6.18 -6.71
C PRO A 386 1.22 5.25 -7.93
N SER A 387 2.31 4.52 -8.16
CA SER A 387 2.44 3.47 -9.18
C SER A 387 1.75 2.15 -8.83
N GLN A 388 1.45 1.92 -7.56
CA GLN A 388 0.94 0.65 -7.04
C GLN A 388 -0.55 0.47 -7.37
N THR A 389 -0.99 -0.78 -7.57
CA THR A 389 -2.35 -1.12 -7.99
C THR A 389 -3.42 -0.82 -6.94
N ASP A 390 -3.02 -0.70 -5.69
CA ASP A 390 -3.82 -0.29 -4.54
C ASP A 390 -3.90 1.24 -4.36
N CYS A 391 -3.38 2.02 -5.31
CA CYS A 391 -3.66 3.45 -5.42
C CYS A 391 -4.74 3.72 -6.48
N LEU A 392 -5.82 4.43 -6.11
CA LEU A 392 -6.96 4.72 -6.98
C LEU A 392 -6.50 5.39 -8.28
N GLN A 393 -6.82 4.76 -9.41
CA GLN A 393 -6.36 5.17 -10.76
C GLN A 393 -6.60 6.64 -11.10
N ASN A 394 -7.69 7.23 -10.61
CA ASN A 394 -8.00 8.64 -10.85
C ASN A 394 -7.06 9.59 -10.12
N TRP A 395 -6.80 9.32 -8.84
CA TRP A 395 -5.87 10.09 -8.02
C TRP A 395 -4.44 9.92 -8.55
N SER A 396 -4.04 8.67 -8.81
CA SER A 396 -2.72 8.33 -9.36
C SER A 396 -2.46 9.01 -10.71
N ALA A 397 -3.47 9.10 -11.58
CA ALA A 397 -3.35 9.81 -12.85
C ALA A 397 -3.19 11.33 -12.70
N LEU A 398 -3.81 11.95 -11.69
CA LEU A 398 -3.59 13.36 -11.39
C LEU A 398 -2.19 13.59 -10.81
N TYR A 399 -1.77 12.75 -9.86
CA TYR A 399 -0.40 12.78 -9.32
C TYR A 399 0.65 12.65 -10.43
N TYR A 400 0.43 11.74 -11.38
CA TYR A 400 1.33 11.56 -12.52
C TYR A 400 1.48 12.82 -13.38
N GLN A 401 0.41 13.60 -13.56
CA GLN A 401 0.48 14.90 -14.25
C GLN A 401 1.33 15.91 -13.45
N VAL A 402 1.23 15.90 -12.12
CA VAL A 402 2.05 16.74 -11.24
C VAL A 402 3.53 16.39 -11.39
N VAL A 403 3.88 15.10 -11.38
CA VAL A 403 5.26 14.64 -11.64
C VAL A 403 5.72 15.08 -13.03
N GLN A 404 4.91 14.89 -14.06
CA GLN A 404 5.24 15.35 -15.41
C GLN A 404 5.50 16.86 -15.50
N ARG A 405 4.77 17.68 -14.73
CA ARG A 405 4.92 19.13 -14.71
C ARG A 405 6.22 19.59 -14.05
N TYR A 406 6.60 18.99 -12.92
CA TYR A 406 7.68 19.50 -12.07
C TYR A 406 9.00 18.71 -12.18
N SER A 407 9.02 17.58 -12.89
CA SER A 407 10.26 16.84 -13.17
C SER A 407 10.91 17.26 -14.50
N PRO A 408 12.26 17.20 -14.61
CA PRO A 408 13.22 16.79 -13.57
C PRO A 408 13.82 17.97 -12.78
N HIS A 409 13.44 19.21 -13.10
CA HIS A 409 14.12 20.41 -12.60
C HIS A 409 13.75 20.78 -11.16
N VAL A 410 12.57 20.40 -10.66
CA VAL A 410 12.16 20.60 -9.26
C VAL A 410 12.22 19.28 -8.50
N ILE A 411 11.41 18.29 -8.89
CA ILE A 411 11.38 16.97 -8.24
C ILE A 411 12.68 16.23 -8.58
N ALA A 412 13.52 16.02 -7.56
CA ALA A 412 14.74 15.24 -7.68
C ALA A 412 14.44 13.74 -7.55
N GLU A 413 13.73 13.34 -6.50
CA GLU A 413 13.48 11.94 -6.15
C GLU A 413 12.12 11.81 -5.44
N GLN A 414 11.55 10.60 -5.45
CA GLN A 414 10.34 10.26 -4.70
C GLN A 414 10.60 8.99 -3.87
N PHE A 415 10.15 8.94 -2.62
CA PHE A 415 10.37 7.80 -1.71
C PHE A 415 9.06 7.32 -1.10
N PHE A 416 8.84 6.02 -1.18
CA PHE A 416 7.64 5.31 -0.73
C PHE A 416 8.00 4.02 0.02
N GLY A 417 6.99 3.33 0.55
CA GLY A 417 7.10 2.05 1.25
C GLY A 417 5.95 1.13 0.86
N HIS A 418 5.25 0.62 1.87
CA HIS A 418 4.01 -0.16 1.78
C HIS A 418 4.21 -1.58 1.30
N THR A 419 4.89 -1.81 0.17
CA THR A 419 4.97 -3.17 -0.41
C THR A 419 5.87 -4.11 0.36
N HIS A 420 6.65 -3.59 1.32
CA HIS A 420 7.71 -4.25 2.08
C HIS A 420 8.93 -4.74 1.27
N TYR A 421 8.81 -4.77 -0.05
CA TYR A 421 9.83 -5.27 -0.97
C TYR A 421 10.82 -4.18 -1.40
N ASP A 422 11.99 -4.60 -1.87
CA ASP A 422 12.93 -3.69 -2.54
C ASP A 422 12.48 -3.47 -3.99
N GLU A 423 11.85 -2.32 -4.25
CA GLU A 423 11.26 -2.01 -5.55
C GLU A 423 11.50 -0.55 -5.97
N PHE A 424 11.16 -0.25 -7.22
CA PHE A 424 11.10 1.11 -7.73
C PHE A 424 10.05 1.22 -8.85
N ALA A 425 9.66 2.44 -9.20
CA ALA A 425 8.84 2.70 -10.38
C ALA A 425 9.36 3.89 -11.18
N ILE A 426 9.25 3.83 -12.50
CA ILE A 426 9.71 4.87 -13.41
C ILE A 426 8.51 5.66 -13.95
N SER A 427 8.57 6.98 -13.77
CA SER A 427 7.66 7.91 -14.41
C SER A 427 8.23 8.44 -15.72
N TYR A 428 7.37 8.62 -16.71
CA TYR A 428 7.72 9.07 -18.06
C TYR A 428 7.01 10.38 -18.43
N GLY A 429 7.70 11.23 -19.18
CA GLY A 429 7.10 12.36 -19.88
C GLY A 429 6.17 11.92 -21.02
N PRO A 430 5.58 12.88 -21.75
CA PRO A 430 4.78 12.58 -22.94
C PRO A 430 5.58 11.80 -23.99
N GLY A 431 4.96 10.79 -24.59
CA GLY A 431 5.55 9.99 -25.68
C GLY A 431 5.82 8.54 -25.29
N ALA A 432 6.78 7.91 -25.97
CA ALA A 432 7.14 6.51 -25.75
C ALA A 432 7.87 6.31 -24.40
N LYS A 433 7.62 5.18 -23.73
CA LYS A 433 8.37 4.78 -22.53
C LYS A 433 9.77 4.32 -22.92
N ASN A 434 10.73 5.25 -22.91
CA ASN A 434 12.14 5.00 -23.21
C ASN A 434 13.04 5.78 -22.22
N ALA A 435 14.35 5.54 -22.29
CA ALA A 435 15.32 6.18 -21.39
C ALA A 435 15.33 7.72 -21.49
N GLN A 436 15.09 8.29 -22.68
CA GLN A 436 15.09 9.73 -22.90
C GLN A 436 13.85 10.41 -22.30
N ASN A 437 12.72 9.70 -22.30
CA ASN A 437 11.46 10.19 -21.76
C ASN A 437 11.24 9.82 -20.29
N ALA A 438 12.15 9.06 -19.65
CA ALA A 438 12.08 8.79 -18.23
C ALA A 438 12.44 10.06 -17.43
N ILE A 439 11.57 10.48 -16.51
CA ILE A 439 11.65 11.81 -15.86
C ILE A 439 11.78 11.76 -14.34
N SER A 440 11.37 10.67 -13.69
CA SER A 440 11.49 10.52 -12.24
C SER A 440 11.50 9.07 -11.82
N THR A 441 12.17 8.79 -10.70
CA THR A 441 12.23 7.48 -10.04
C THR A 441 11.47 7.58 -8.72
N SER A 442 10.56 6.63 -8.50
CA SER A 442 9.91 6.39 -7.22
C SER A 442 10.61 5.21 -6.55
N TRP A 443 11.37 5.47 -5.51
CA TRP A 443 12.07 4.46 -4.72
C TRP A 443 11.11 3.87 -3.69
N ILE A 444 10.94 2.55 -3.70
CA ILE A 444 10.13 1.86 -2.70
C ILE A 444 11.10 1.21 -1.71
N GLY A 445 11.09 1.71 -0.48
CA GLY A 445 11.94 1.29 0.62
C GLY A 445 11.61 -0.14 1.04
N PRO A 446 12.62 -0.96 1.41
CA PRO A 446 12.33 -2.27 1.93
C PRO A 446 11.83 -2.15 3.37
N SER A 447 11.01 -3.08 3.82
CA SER A 447 10.53 -3.03 5.19
C SER A 447 11.62 -3.35 6.21
N VAL A 448 11.52 -2.74 7.39
CA VAL A 448 12.25 -3.22 8.57
C VAL A 448 11.63 -4.53 9.07
N THR A 449 10.31 -4.67 8.99
CA THR A 449 9.64 -5.91 9.38
C THR A 449 10.02 -7.11 8.50
N PRO A 450 10.21 -8.31 9.07
CA PRO A 450 10.30 -9.54 8.29
C PRO A 450 8.93 -10.04 7.81
N TYR A 451 7.84 -9.38 8.21
CA TYR A 451 6.48 -9.64 7.74
C TYR A 451 6.38 -9.32 6.24
N THR A 452 6.18 -10.25 5.33
CA THR A 452 6.26 -11.70 5.52
C THR A 452 7.27 -12.30 4.58
N ASP A 453 7.87 -13.40 5.02
CA ASP A 453 8.78 -14.23 4.21
C ASP A 453 9.94 -13.42 3.58
N ILE A 454 10.35 -12.34 4.25
CA ILE A 454 11.46 -11.49 3.86
C ILE A 454 12.39 -11.27 5.04
N ASN A 455 13.67 -11.02 4.75
CA ASN A 455 14.61 -10.61 5.78
C ASN A 455 14.26 -9.18 6.26
N PRO A 456 14.55 -8.79 7.50
CA PRO A 456 14.46 -7.39 7.89
C PRO A 456 15.55 -6.59 7.16
N GLY A 457 15.23 -5.36 6.74
CA GLY A 457 16.18 -4.53 5.99
C GLY A 457 15.98 -3.04 6.15
N PHE A 458 16.97 -2.27 5.72
CA PHE A 458 16.91 -0.81 5.60
C PHE A 458 17.79 -0.35 4.44
N ARG A 459 17.67 0.94 4.08
CA ARG A 459 18.42 1.49 2.95
C ARG A 459 19.21 2.75 3.29
N ILE A 460 20.43 2.84 2.76
CA ILE A 460 21.25 4.05 2.75
C ILE A 460 21.35 4.57 1.31
N TYR A 461 21.00 5.83 1.10
CA TYR A 461 21.21 6.52 -0.17
C TYR A 461 22.46 7.39 -0.11
N LYS A 462 23.29 7.28 -1.16
CA LYS A 462 24.39 8.22 -1.44
C LYS A 462 23.82 9.35 -2.30
N VAL A 463 23.75 10.57 -1.77
CA VAL A 463 23.01 11.69 -2.39
C VAL A 463 23.89 12.90 -2.60
N ASP A 464 23.83 13.51 -3.78
CA ASP A 464 24.53 14.76 -4.06
C ASP A 464 23.84 15.98 -3.42
N THR A 465 24.60 16.87 -2.79
CA THR A 465 24.05 17.98 -1.99
C THR A 465 23.62 19.23 -2.78
N LYS A 466 23.63 19.18 -4.12
CA LYS A 466 23.12 20.26 -4.97
C LYS A 466 22.00 19.80 -5.88
N SER A 467 22.21 18.69 -6.57
CA SER A 467 21.18 18.05 -7.39
C SER A 467 20.16 17.28 -6.53
N TRP A 468 20.52 16.87 -5.31
CA TRP A 468 19.68 16.02 -4.46
C TRP A 468 19.24 14.73 -5.15
N ASN A 469 19.99 14.29 -6.16
CA ASN A 469 19.77 13.05 -6.86
C ASN A 469 20.52 11.91 -6.19
N VAL A 470 19.96 10.70 -6.28
CA VAL A 470 20.57 9.48 -5.74
C VAL A 470 21.71 9.02 -6.66
N PHE A 471 22.91 8.87 -6.10
CA PHE A 471 24.09 8.34 -6.76
C PHE A 471 24.31 6.86 -6.44
N ASP A 472 23.90 6.39 -5.28
CA ASP A 472 23.85 4.96 -4.98
C ASP A 472 22.77 4.66 -3.95
N SER A 473 22.35 3.41 -3.94
CA SER A 473 21.29 2.87 -3.10
C SER A 473 21.81 1.56 -2.53
N GLU A 474 22.17 1.58 -1.25
CA GLU A 474 22.78 0.46 -0.52
C GLU A 474 21.75 -0.15 0.44
N THR A 475 21.31 -1.37 0.15
CA THR A 475 20.36 -2.11 1.00
C THR A 475 21.15 -3.00 1.97
N TYR A 476 20.79 -2.92 3.25
CA TYR A 476 21.35 -3.75 4.31
C TYR A 476 20.27 -4.64 4.89
N ILE A 477 20.62 -5.90 5.18
CA ILE A 477 19.70 -6.91 5.69
C ILE A 477 20.33 -7.69 6.84
N ALA A 478 19.51 -8.40 7.61
CA ALA A 478 19.97 -9.49 8.47
C ALA A 478 19.29 -10.81 8.05
N ASP A 479 20.04 -11.91 8.08
CA ASP A 479 19.57 -13.20 7.57
C ASP A 479 18.62 -13.88 8.58
N MET A 480 17.32 -13.65 8.44
CA MET A 480 16.32 -14.12 9.40
C MET A 480 16.28 -15.65 9.52
N ASN A 481 16.78 -16.40 8.53
CA ASN A 481 16.98 -17.85 8.64
C ASN A 481 18.03 -18.26 9.70
N GLN A 482 18.86 -17.33 10.18
CA GLN A 482 19.83 -17.53 11.26
C GLN A 482 19.31 -17.11 12.64
N ALA A 483 18.07 -16.62 12.75
CA ALA A 483 17.53 -16.08 14.01
C ALA A 483 17.60 -17.08 15.18
N ALA A 484 17.33 -18.36 14.92
CA ALA A 484 17.46 -19.42 15.91
C ALA A 484 18.92 -19.60 16.40
N THR A 485 19.90 -19.44 15.50
CA THR A 485 21.32 -19.48 15.86
C THR A 485 21.69 -18.29 16.73
N TRP A 486 21.25 -17.07 16.38
CA TRP A 486 21.53 -15.88 17.19
C TRP A 486 21.00 -15.98 18.61
N ASP A 487 19.82 -16.56 18.80
CA ASP A 487 19.28 -16.86 20.13
C ASP A 487 20.13 -17.90 20.88
N ALA A 488 20.48 -19.00 20.21
CA ALA A 488 21.24 -20.08 20.83
C ALA A 488 22.66 -19.65 21.24
N THR A 489 23.27 -18.73 20.49
CA THR A 489 24.61 -18.19 20.78
C THR A 489 24.59 -16.86 21.53
N ASN A 490 23.41 -16.31 21.84
CA ASN A 490 23.22 -15.01 22.46
C ASN A 490 23.97 -13.88 21.71
N THR A 491 23.87 -13.87 20.39
CA THR A 491 24.46 -12.85 19.51
C THR A 491 23.39 -11.94 18.89
N SER A 492 23.80 -10.78 18.38
CA SER A 492 22.96 -9.90 17.57
C SER A 492 22.77 -10.45 16.15
N PRO A 493 21.73 -9.99 15.41
CA PRO A 493 21.56 -10.22 13.99
C PRO A 493 22.81 -9.88 13.17
N ASN A 494 23.06 -10.65 12.13
CA ASN A 494 24.23 -10.51 11.26
C ASN A 494 24.05 -9.43 10.19
N TRP A 495 23.70 -8.20 10.58
CA TRP A 495 23.51 -7.11 9.64
C TRP A 495 24.69 -6.97 8.67
N HIS A 496 24.40 -6.97 7.37
CA HIS A 496 25.41 -6.85 6.32
C HIS A 496 24.83 -6.16 5.09
N LEU A 497 25.72 -5.65 4.24
CA LEU A 497 25.33 -5.08 2.94
C LEU A 497 24.83 -6.22 2.05
N GLU A 498 23.57 -6.13 1.62
CA GLU A 498 23.02 -7.04 0.62
C GLU A 498 23.58 -6.68 -0.76
N TYR A 499 23.35 -5.44 -1.20
CA TYR A 499 23.84 -4.94 -2.47
C TYR A 499 23.93 -3.41 -2.52
N SER A 500 24.78 -2.93 -3.43
CA SER A 500 24.77 -1.55 -3.94
C SER A 500 24.11 -1.59 -5.32
N ALA A 501 23.07 -0.80 -5.55
CA ALA A 501 22.37 -0.74 -6.84
C ALA A 501 23.29 -0.34 -7.98
N ARG A 502 24.17 0.64 -7.74
CA ARG A 502 25.19 1.05 -8.73
C ARG A 502 26.10 -0.11 -9.10
N LYS A 503 26.59 -0.86 -8.12
CA LYS A 503 27.51 -1.98 -8.35
C LYS A 503 26.82 -3.14 -9.04
N ALA A 504 25.66 -3.56 -8.54
CA ALA A 504 24.94 -4.73 -9.02
C ALA A 504 24.44 -4.53 -10.45
N TYR A 505 23.68 -3.45 -10.69
CA TYR A 505 23.11 -3.21 -12.01
C TYR A 505 24.08 -2.51 -12.97
N GLY A 506 25.11 -1.83 -12.47
CA GLY A 506 26.19 -1.27 -13.27
C GLY A 506 27.03 -2.32 -14.02
N ALA A 507 27.04 -3.56 -13.52
CA ALA A 507 27.64 -4.71 -14.21
C ALA A 507 26.88 -5.07 -15.51
N HIS A 508 25.58 -4.78 -15.56
CA HIS A 508 24.71 -5.05 -16.71
C HIS A 508 24.48 -3.80 -17.58
N VAL A 509 24.43 -2.62 -16.97
CA VAL A 509 24.22 -1.32 -17.62
C VAL A 509 25.24 -0.31 -17.10
N PRO A 510 26.39 -0.15 -17.77
CA PRO A 510 27.48 0.70 -17.30
C PRO A 510 27.04 2.14 -16.98
N ILE A 511 27.56 2.66 -15.88
CA ILE A 511 27.30 4.02 -15.41
C ILE A 511 28.58 4.67 -14.91
N ALA A 512 28.84 5.90 -15.33
CA ALA A 512 30.00 6.65 -14.86
C ALA A 512 29.83 7.09 -13.40
N ALA A 513 30.94 7.21 -12.67
CA ALA A 513 30.94 7.54 -11.24
C ALA A 513 30.30 8.90 -10.92
N ASP A 514 30.36 9.85 -11.87
CA ASP A 514 29.81 11.20 -11.75
C ASP A 514 28.33 11.32 -12.16
N LYS A 515 27.67 10.21 -12.55
CA LYS A 515 26.26 10.22 -12.98
C LYS A 515 25.34 9.65 -11.91
N PRO A 516 24.20 10.29 -11.59
CA PRO A 516 23.24 9.71 -10.66
C PRO A 516 22.57 8.46 -11.24
N LEU A 517 21.90 7.67 -10.39
CA LEU A 517 21.02 6.57 -10.77
C LEU A 517 19.72 7.13 -11.41
N SER A 518 19.87 7.77 -12.57
CA SER A 518 18.82 8.53 -13.22
C SER A 518 17.65 7.65 -13.68
N PRO A 519 16.44 8.22 -13.87
CA PRO A 519 15.29 7.49 -14.38
C PRO A 519 15.57 6.81 -15.74
N GLY A 520 16.36 7.46 -16.60
CA GLY A 520 16.76 6.90 -17.90
C GLY A 520 17.72 5.71 -17.77
N TRP A 521 18.61 5.73 -16.77
CA TRP A 521 19.46 4.60 -16.46
C TRP A 521 18.64 3.42 -15.90
N TRP A 522 17.71 3.67 -14.98
CA TRP A 522 16.79 2.64 -14.49
C TRP A 522 15.92 2.05 -15.60
N HIS A 523 15.48 2.85 -16.57
CA HIS A 523 14.81 2.31 -17.76
C HIS A 523 15.74 1.34 -18.51
N ASN A 524 16.99 1.70 -18.75
CA ASN A 524 17.94 0.79 -19.41
C ASN A 524 18.20 -0.48 -18.59
N VAL A 525 18.24 -0.40 -17.25
CA VAL A 525 18.33 -1.57 -16.36
C VAL A 525 17.13 -2.50 -16.58
N THR A 526 15.90 -1.96 -16.58
CA THR A 526 14.70 -2.76 -16.88
C THR A 526 14.70 -3.32 -18.30
N SER A 527 15.35 -2.66 -19.27
CA SER A 527 15.52 -3.19 -20.63
C SER A 527 16.53 -4.34 -20.69
N ALA A 528 17.60 -4.28 -19.89
CA ALA A 528 18.53 -5.38 -19.76
C ALA A 528 17.83 -6.64 -19.20
N PHE A 529 16.89 -6.48 -18.25
CA PHE A 529 16.11 -7.59 -17.69
C PHE A 529 15.30 -8.36 -18.74
N GLU A 530 14.86 -7.71 -19.82
CA GLU A 530 14.07 -8.35 -20.88
C GLU A 530 14.88 -9.39 -21.67
N THR A 531 16.20 -9.19 -21.77
CA THR A 531 17.09 -10.04 -22.56
C THR A 531 18.13 -10.80 -21.73
N ASN A 532 18.29 -10.46 -20.45
CA ASN A 532 19.25 -11.07 -19.55
C ASN A 532 18.53 -11.58 -18.29
N SER A 533 18.24 -12.89 -18.27
CA SER A 533 17.56 -13.54 -17.15
C SER A 533 18.37 -13.51 -15.85
N ALA A 534 19.71 -13.48 -15.92
CA ALA A 534 20.54 -13.37 -14.73
C ALA A 534 20.39 -11.99 -14.08
N ALA A 535 20.41 -10.92 -14.88
CA ALA A 535 20.17 -9.55 -14.37
C ALA A 535 18.77 -9.41 -13.73
N PHE A 536 17.74 -9.99 -14.35
CA PHE A 536 16.41 -10.03 -13.74
C PHE A 536 16.37 -10.86 -12.45
N GLN A 537 17.10 -11.98 -12.41
CA GLN A 537 17.16 -12.83 -11.22
C GLN A 537 17.90 -12.15 -10.06
N ASP A 538 18.92 -11.34 -10.33
CA ASP A 538 19.56 -10.47 -9.34
C ASP A 538 18.50 -9.54 -8.72
N TYR A 539 17.73 -8.83 -9.55
CA TYR A 539 16.62 -7.99 -9.09
C TYR A 539 15.59 -8.77 -8.26
N TRP A 540 15.15 -9.94 -8.74
CA TRP A 540 14.15 -10.74 -8.04
C TRP A 540 14.63 -11.22 -6.66
N THR A 541 15.93 -11.52 -6.55
CA THR A 541 16.57 -11.91 -5.29
C THR A 541 16.59 -10.74 -4.30
N TYR A 542 17.02 -9.56 -4.76
CA TYR A 542 17.06 -8.34 -3.94
C TYR A 542 15.67 -7.83 -3.56
N ARG A 543 14.68 -7.95 -4.46
CA ARG A 543 13.27 -7.63 -4.17
C ARG A 543 12.77 -8.35 -2.91
N GLY A 544 13.15 -9.61 -2.74
CA GLY A 544 12.83 -10.44 -1.57
C GLY A 544 13.83 -10.32 -0.41
N LYS A 545 14.71 -9.31 -0.41
CA LYS A 545 15.77 -9.11 0.57
C LYS A 545 16.64 -10.35 0.78
N SER A 546 16.91 -11.09 -0.29
CA SER A 546 17.70 -12.34 -0.29
C SER A 546 17.17 -13.42 0.67
N ALA A 547 15.91 -13.34 1.09
CA ALA A 547 15.30 -14.33 1.98
C ALA A 547 15.07 -15.69 1.30
N ASN A 548 15.06 -15.71 -0.04
CA ASN A 548 14.80 -16.89 -0.87
C ASN A 548 13.46 -17.58 -0.56
N ARG A 549 12.43 -16.79 -0.24
CA ARG A 549 11.06 -17.26 0.01
C ARG A 549 10.05 -16.78 -1.04
N LEU A 550 10.41 -15.81 -1.87
CA LEU A 550 9.55 -15.39 -2.97
C LEU A 550 9.36 -16.54 -3.96
N PRO A 551 8.14 -16.73 -4.52
CA PRO A 551 7.91 -17.73 -5.56
C PRO A 551 8.82 -17.52 -6.76
N ALA A 552 9.09 -18.59 -7.50
CA ALA A 552 9.90 -18.51 -8.71
C ALA A 552 9.27 -17.55 -9.74
N CYS A 553 10.01 -16.53 -10.16
CA CYS A 553 9.58 -15.55 -11.14
C CYS A 553 10.37 -15.73 -12.42
N THR A 554 9.73 -16.24 -13.48
CA THR A 554 10.43 -16.59 -14.72
C THR A 554 9.70 -16.04 -15.94
N ALA A 555 10.35 -16.11 -17.10
CA ALA A 555 9.68 -15.84 -18.37
C ALA A 555 8.57 -16.87 -18.66
N ALA A 556 8.76 -18.13 -18.26
CA ALA A 556 7.85 -19.24 -18.56
C ALA A 556 6.48 -19.08 -17.89
N ASN A 557 6.44 -18.52 -16.68
CA ASN A 557 5.19 -18.25 -15.95
C ASN A 557 4.69 -16.81 -16.10
N GLY A 558 5.26 -16.03 -17.03
CA GLY A 558 4.87 -14.64 -17.30
C GLY A 558 5.29 -13.62 -16.24
N CYS A 559 5.75 -14.06 -15.06
CA CYS A 559 6.07 -13.20 -13.93
C CYS A 559 7.12 -12.14 -14.27
N ALA A 560 8.20 -12.53 -14.95
CA ALA A 560 9.27 -11.58 -15.25
C ALA A 560 8.78 -10.41 -16.12
N LYS A 561 7.94 -10.70 -17.11
CA LYS A 561 7.37 -9.68 -18.00
C LYS A 561 6.44 -8.73 -17.26
N GLU A 562 5.60 -9.25 -16.37
CA GLU A 562 4.70 -8.46 -15.54
C GLU A 562 5.48 -7.55 -14.59
N THR A 563 6.48 -8.08 -13.88
CA THR A 563 7.35 -7.33 -12.97
C THR A 563 8.09 -6.21 -13.69
N ILE A 564 8.71 -6.48 -14.86
CA ILE A 564 9.40 -5.45 -15.66
C ILE A 564 8.42 -4.36 -16.11
N CYS A 565 7.18 -4.73 -16.47
CA CYS A 565 6.16 -3.75 -16.82
C CYS A 565 5.79 -2.85 -15.63
N ASN A 566 5.60 -3.43 -14.44
CA ASN A 566 5.27 -2.68 -13.23
C ASN A 566 6.38 -1.71 -12.81
N LEU A 567 7.65 -2.11 -12.93
CA LEU A 567 8.80 -1.21 -12.73
C LEU A 567 8.76 0.02 -13.66
N ARG A 568 8.08 -0.09 -14.82
CA ARG A 568 7.89 0.99 -15.82
C ARG A 568 6.47 1.59 -15.78
N ALA A 569 5.71 1.35 -14.70
CA ALA A 569 4.36 1.88 -14.51
C ALA A 569 4.39 3.01 -13.46
N GLY A 570 4.66 4.25 -13.87
CA GLY A 570 4.68 5.38 -12.92
C GLY A 570 3.31 5.81 -12.38
N LYS A 571 2.22 5.15 -12.77
CA LYS A 571 0.85 5.34 -12.26
C LYS A 571 0.09 4.01 -12.27
N SER A 572 -0.88 3.86 -11.39
CA SER A 572 -1.56 2.57 -11.16
C SER A 572 -2.33 2.06 -12.37
N SER A 573 -2.85 2.94 -13.23
CA SER A 573 -3.52 2.54 -14.47
C SER A 573 -2.57 1.94 -15.53
N ASP A 574 -1.26 2.13 -15.36
CA ASP A 574 -0.23 1.58 -16.26
C ASP A 574 0.32 0.25 -15.75
N SER A 575 -0.07 -0.20 -14.54
CA SER A 575 0.37 -1.48 -14.00
C SER A 575 -0.11 -2.63 -14.89
N CYS A 576 0.75 -3.63 -15.03
CA CYS A 576 0.42 -4.88 -15.72
C CYS A 576 -0.15 -5.95 -14.78
N SER A 577 -0.14 -5.71 -13.47
CA SER A 577 -0.78 -6.63 -12.52
C SER A 577 -2.28 -6.43 -12.50
N GLU A 578 -3.01 -7.54 -12.50
CA GLU A 578 -4.46 -7.52 -12.31
C GLU A 578 -4.81 -7.53 -10.82
N ILE A 579 -5.91 -6.86 -10.45
CA ILE A 579 -6.47 -6.93 -9.09
C ILE A 579 -7.22 -8.26 -8.96
N HIS A 580 -6.94 -9.07 -7.94
CA HIS A 580 -7.48 -10.45 -7.84
C HIS A 580 -7.85 -10.90 -6.43
N PHE A 581 -9.13 -10.97 -6.08
CA PHE A 581 -9.58 -11.59 -4.82
C PHE A 581 -9.75 -13.11 -4.92
N SER A 582 -9.42 -13.86 -3.88
CA SER A 582 -9.35 -15.32 -3.77
C SER A 582 -9.70 -15.78 -2.35
N VAL A 583 -10.68 -16.68 -2.23
CA VAL A 583 -11.20 -17.16 -0.93
C VAL A 583 -10.43 -18.38 -0.42
N LYS A 584 -9.59 -18.98 -1.28
CA LYS A 584 -8.93 -20.24 -0.96
C LYS A 584 -7.62 -19.98 -0.23
N ARG A 585 -7.66 -20.16 1.08
CA ARG A 585 -6.48 -20.55 1.86
C ARG A 585 -6.13 -21.99 1.46
N ASP A 586 -5.28 -22.18 0.46
CA ASP A 586 -4.71 -23.50 0.19
C ASP A 586 -3.81 -23.87 1.37
N LEU A 587 -4.30 -24.73 2.26
CA LEU A 587 -3.48 -25.33 3.33
C LEU A 587 -2.36 -26.24 2.79
N ASN A 588 -2.25 -26.41 1.46
CA ASN A 588 -1.30 -27.28 0.77
C ASN A 588 -0.42 -26.56 -0.25
N ASN A 589 -0.48 -25.23 -0.39
CA ASN A 589 0.37 -24.47 -1.31
C ASN A 589 0.70 -23.09 -0.71
N ASP A 590 1.83 -23.03 0.01
CA ASP A 590 2.48 -21.81 0.52
C ASP A 590 3.12 -20.99 -0.64
N THR A 591 2.40 -20.71 -1.72
CA THR A 591 3.03 -20.34 -3.01
C THR A 591 2.80 -18.93 -3.53
N GLU A 592 2.30 -17.97 -2.75
CA GLU A 592 2.29 -16.56 -3.18
C GLU A 592 2.75 -15.62 -2.08
N ALA A 593 3.49 -14.58 -2.49
CA ALA A 593 4.16 -13.62 -1.63
C ALA A 593 3.13 -12.94 -0.72
N ALA A 594 3.32 -13.06 0.60
CA ALA A 594 2.35 -12.57 1.54
C ALA A 594 2.41 -11.03 1.62
N ASP A 595 1.20 -10.48 1.64
CA ASP A 595 0.94 -9.07 1.39
C ASP A 595 0.82 -8.28 2.70
N PRO A 596 1.37 -7.05 2.72
CA PRO A 596 1.43 -6.15 3.88
C PRO A 596 0.08 -5.77 4.48
N THR A 597 -1.06 -5.99 3.83
CA THR A 597 -2.36 -5.53 4.39
C THR A 597 -3.02 -6.54 5.33
N GLY A 598 -2.47 -7.75 5.45
CA GLY A 598 -3.09 -8.89 6.16
C GLY A 598 -4.39 -9.42 5.52
N LEU A 599 -5.02 -8.65 4.62
CA LEU A 599 -6.23 -9.02 3.87
C LEU A 599 -5.90 -9.73 2.55
N HIS A 600 -4.66 -9.64 2.08
CA HIS A 600 -4.26 -10.18 0.77
C HIS A 600 -3.71 -11.61 0.74
N THR A 601 -3.67 -12.29 1.88
CA THR A 601 -3.57 -13.77 1.92
C THR A 601 -4.75 -14.46 1.20
N LEU A 602 -5.71 -13.67 0.74
CA LEU A 602 -6.83 -13.98 -0.12
C LEU A 602 -6.56 -13.62 -1.60
N TYR A 603 -5.35 -13.58 -2.13
CA TYR A 603 -5.12 -13.14 -3.52
C TYR A 603 -4.29 -14.24 -4.23
N LYS A 604 -4.70 -14.61 -5.44
CA LYS A 604 -3.96 -15.54 -6.31
C LYS A 604 -3.87 -14.95 -7.71
N ARG A 605 -2.77 -15.21 -8.43
CA ARG A 605 -2.71 -15.01 -9.88
C ARG A 605 -3.78 -15.83 -10.59
N ALA A 606 -4.45 -15.24 -11.58
CA ALA A 606 -5.25 -16.03 -12.51
C ALA A 606 -4.34 -17.05 -13.22
N ASP A 607 -4.81 -18.31 -13.35
CA ASP A 607 -4.24 -19.21 -14.36
C ASP A 607 -4.27 -18.48 -15.71
N PRO A 608 -3.16 -18.45 -16.46
CA PRO A 608 -3.15 -17.84 -17.78
C PRO A 608 -4.21 -18.55 -18.63
N LYS A 609 -5.35 -17.89 -18.86
CA LYS A 609 -6.33 -18.39 -19.83
C LYS A 609 -5.61 -18.49 -21.17
N PRO A 610 -5.66 -19.64 -21.87
CA PRO A 610 -5.10 -19.72 -23.20
C PRO A 610 -5.74 -18.66 -24.07
N TRP A 611 -4.90 -17.79 -24.63
CA TRP A 611 -5.30 -16.68 -25.47
C TRP A 611 -6.30 -17.12 -26.54
N ASN A 612 -7.45 -16.44 -26.58
CA ASN A 612 -8.48 -16.63 -27.58
C ASN A 612 -7.95 -16.09 -28.93
N LYS A 613 -7.47 -16.98 -29.81
CA LYS A 613 -6.81 -16.70 -31.11
C LYS A 613 -7.69 -16.01 -32.19
N LYS A 614 -8.73 -15.25 -31.83
CA LYS A 614 -9.73 -14.76 -32.80
C LYS A 614 -9.95 -13.24 -32.82
N LEU A 615 -8.90 -12.44 -32.66
CA LEU A 615 -8.97 -10.99 -32.90
C LEU A 615 -7.85 -10.41 -33.78
N CYS A 616 -7.32 -11.20 -34.72
CA CYS A 616 -6.67 -10.67 -35.93
C CYS A 616 -7.00 -11.56 -37.13
N GLY A 617 -7.93 -11.14 -37.97
CA GLY A 617 -8.02 -11.51 -39.39
C GLY A 617 -8.24 -10.19 -40.14
N LEU A 618 -7.64 -9.86 -41.28
CA LEU A 618 -6.88 -10.50 -42.37
C LEU A 618 -5.87 -9.41 -42.84
N GLY A 619 -4.80 -9.64 -43.61
CA GLY A 619 -4.44 -10.69 -44.54
C GLY A 619 -3.17 -10.28 -45.32
N ALA A 620 -3.03 -10.86 -46.51
CA ALA A 620 -2.03 -10.61 -47.56
C ALA A 620 -0.71 -11.42 -47.49
N GLN A 621 -0.68 -12.43 -48.37
CA GLN A 621 0.48 -12.92 -49.10
C GLN A 621 1.41 -11.77 -49.54
N PHE A 622 2.72 -11.97 -49.50
CA PHE A 622 3.62 -11.82 -50.65
C PHE A 622 5.03 -12.37 -50.31
N ASN A 623 5.60 -13.08 -51.27
CA ASN A 623 6.96 -13.61 -51.31
C ASN A 623 8.02 -12.50 -51.35
N LEU A 624 9.11 -12.66 -50.58
CA LEU A 624 10.47 -12.95 -51.05
C LEU A 624 11.38 -13.25 -49.86
#